data_AF-A0A6P8XW33-F1
#
_entry.id   AF-A0A6P8XW33-F1
#
_cell.length_a   1.000
_cell.length_b   1.000
_cell.length_c   1.000
_cell.angle_alpha   90.00
_cell.angle_beta   90.00
_cell.angle_gamma   90.00
#
_symmetry.space_group_name_H-M   'P 1'
#
loop_
_entity.id
_entity.type
_entity.pdbx_description
1 polymer ?
#
loop_
_entity_poly.entity_id
_entity_poly.type
_entity_poly.pdbx_seq_one_letter_code
_entity_poly.pdbx_strand_id
1 'polypeptide(L)'
;MPERMSYFKLKIIFVNIIAILYKATALNVHRLHSDLREVKVVVNTSKQEIWIRQLFIFLISTLLLMRFLMCFVGLASNIIAIYPLLTNSQPELLMPSIIVQILDNVALNIYEIVLGYASLKYLHPESFAVFLVFLTKLIVKTSCCVSALNLYAEKHHQLTTESGTLDSESNEEFEIDQQHFMTNPIAESETNLSEH
;
A
#
# COMPACT_ATOMS: atom_id res chain seq x y z
N MET A 1 -13.14 -22.83 14.38
CA MET A 1 -12.05 -22.27 13.54
C MET A 1 -11.79 -20.75 13.73
N PRO A 2 -11.82 -20.16 14.95
CA PRO A 2 -11.54 -18.72 15.15
C PRO A 2 -10.04 -18.33 15.26
N GLU A 3 -9.16 -19.26 15.65
CA GLU A 3 -7.75 -18.95 15.94
C GLU A 3 -6.93 -18.55 14.69
N ARG A 4 -7.22 -19.15 13.52
CA ARG A 4 -6.48 -18.86 12.28
C ARG A 4 -6.78 -17.45 11.73
N MET A 5 -8.02 -16.99 11.90
CA MET A 5 -8.46 -15.66 11.46
C MET A 5 -7.82 -14.55 12.31
N SER A 6 -7.68 -14.79 13.62
CA SER A 6 -6.98 -13.90 14.55
C SER A 6 -5.48 -13.78 14.24
N TYR A 7 -4.80 -14.91 13.97
CA TYR A 7 -3.37 -14.91 13.64
C TYR A 7 -3.03 -14.15 12.35
N PHE A 8 -3.84 -14.34 11.29
CA PHE A 8 -3.65 -13.61 10.03
C PHE A 8 -3.84 -12.10 10.21
N LYS A 9 -4.85 -11.69 10.98
CA LYS A 9 -5.13 -10.29 11.34
C LYS A 9 -3.96 -9.67 12.14
N LEU A 10 -3.44 -10.38 13.12
CA LEU A 10 -2.27 -9.93 13.90
C LEU A 10 -1.04 -9.75 13.00
N LYS A 11 -0.80 -10.68 12.08
CA LYS A 11 0.34 -10.65 11.15
C LYS A 11 0.30 -9.41 10.25
N ILE A 12 -0.86 -9.08 9.67
CA ILE A 12 -0.98 -7.93 8.77
C ILE A 12 -0.88 -6.59 9.52
N ILE A 13 -1.43 -6.50 10.73
CA ILE A 13 -1.30 -5.31 11.60
C ILE A 13 0.17 -5.12 11.99
N PHE A 14 0.87 -6.20 12.35
CA PHE A 14 2.28 -6.14 12.69
C PHE A 14 3.15 -5.64 11.53
N VAL A 15 2.91 -6.15 10.32
CA VAL A 15 3.58 -5.68 9.10
C VAL A 15 3.27 -4.21 8.82
N ASN A 16 2.01 -3.78 9.02
CA ASN A 16 1.62 -2.38 8.85
C ASN A 16 2.35 -1.45 9.84
N ILE A 17 2.39 -1.82 11.12
CA ILE A 17 3.10 -1.06 12.17
C ILE A 17 4.59 -0.95 11.84
N ILE A 18 5.25 -2.05 11.47
CA ILE A 18 6.65 -2.01 11.04
C ILE A 18 6.84 -1.06 9.85
N ALA A 19 5.94 -1.11 8.87
CA ALA A 19 6.00 -0.22 7.72
C ALA A 19 5.83 1.26 8.10
N ILE A 20 4.95 1.57 9.07
CA ILE A 20 4.80 2.91 9.64
C ILE A 20 6.09 3.37 10.32
N LEU A 21 6.65 2.56 11.22
CA LEU A 21 7.90 2.90 11.92
C LEU A 21 9.06 3.12 10.95
N TYR A 22 9.18 2.25 9.95
CA TYR A 22 10.20 2.36 8.92
C TYR A 22 10.04 3.67 8.12
N LYS A 23 8.84 3.96 7.63
CA LYS A 23 8.56 5.19 6.85
C LYS A 23 8.76 6.45 7.70
N ALA A 24 8.32 6.44 8.96
CA ALA A 24 8.53 7.55 9.89
C ALA A 24 10.01 7.83 10.14
N THR A 25 10.83 6.79 10.28
CA THR A 25 12.29 6.93 10.43
C THR A 25 12.96 7.44 9.15
N ALA A 26 12.44 7.04 7.98
CA ALA A 26 12.92 7.50 6.69
C ALA A 26 12.55 8.95 6.37
N LEU A 27 11.46 9.47 6.96
CA LEU A 27 11.02 10.87 6.86
C LEU A 27 11.90 11.79 7.70
N ASN A 28 13.11 12.05 7.22
CA ASN A 28 14.01 13.02 7.82
C ASN A 28 14.51 14.03 6.76
N VAL A 29 14.07 15.28 6.89
CA VAL A 29 14.43 16.37 5.96
C VAL A 29 15.93 16.65 5.98
N HIS A 30 16.58 16.54 7.15
CA HIS A 30 18.02 16.71 7.25
C HIS A 30 18.76 15.61 6.48
N ARG A 31 18.26 14.37 6.56
CA ARG A 31 18.80 13.25 5.77
C ARG A 31 18.62 13.51 4.27
N LEU A 32 17.42 13.91 3.83
CA LEU A 32 17.16 14.26 2.43
C LEU A 32 18.12 15.35 1.93
N HIS A 33 18.32 16.42 2.70
CA HIS A 33 19.23 17.49 2.33
C HIS A 33 20.69 17.00 2.25
N SER A 34 21.11 16.15 3.19
CA SER A 34 22.42 15.50 3.15
C SER A 34 22.61 14.66 1.88
N ASP A 35 21.62 13.81 1.56
CA ASP A 35 21.65 12.93 0.38
C ASP A 35 21.72 13.76 -0.92
N LEU A 36 20.93 14.83 -1.03
CA LEU A 36 20.98 15.75 -2.17
C LEU A 36 22.34 16.44 -2.33
N ARG A 37 22.94 16.85 -1.21
CA ARG A 37 24.29 17.44 -1.21
C ARG A 37 25.34 16.44 -1.65
N GLU A 38 25.26 15.20 -1.16
CA GLU A 38 26.18 14.12 -1.49
C GLU A 38 26.12 13.78 -2.99
N VAL A 39 24.92 13.62 -3.54
CA VAL A 39 24.72 13.39 -4.99
C VAL A 39 25.38 14.47 -5.82
N LYS A 40 25.22 15.74 -5.45
CA LYS A 40 25.85 16.86 -6.15
C LYS A 40 27.38 16.75 -6.14
N VAL A 41 27.97 16.37 -5.01
CA VAL A 41 29.43 16.20 -4.87
C VAL A 41 29.93 15.02 -5.70
N VAL A 42 29.27 13.87 -5.61
CA VAL A 42 29.65 12.66 -6.34
C VAL A 42 29.57 12.88 -7.85
N VAL A 43 28.45 13.42 -8.35
CA VAL A 43 28.27 13.68 -9.79
C VAL A 43 29.26 14.74 -10.30
N ASN A 44 29.56 15.77 -9.51
CA ASN A 44 30.56 16.79 -9.87
C ASN A 44 31.99 16.24 -9.96
N THR A 45 32.27 15.13 -9.29
CA THR A 45 33.59 14.47 -9.33
C THR A 45 33.78 13.68 -10.63
N SER A 46 32.72 13.42 -11.39
CA SER A 46 32.80 12.75 -12.68
C SER A 46 33.48 13.62 -13.75
N LYS A 47 34.26 12.98 -14.62
CA LYS A 47 34.99 13.61 -15.74
C LYS A 47 34.11 13.99 -16.94
N GLN A 48 32.80 13.74 -16.85
CA GLN A 48 31.84 14.02 -17.93
C GLN A 48 31.59 15.51 -18.13
N GLU A 49 30.99 15.84 -19.28
CA GLU A 49 30.60 17.21 -19.62
C GLU A 49 29.62 17.83 -18.60
N ILE A 50 29.67 19.16 -18.49
CA ILE A 50 28.85 19.93 -17.53
C ILE A 50 27.35 19.67 -17.72
N TRP A 51 26.87 19.62 -18.96
CA TRP A 51 25.46 19.38 -19.27
C TRP A 51 24.99 18.00 -18.81
N ILE A 52 25.81 16.96 -19.05
CA ILE A 52 25.51 15.59 -18.61
C ILE A 52 25.47 15.54 -17.08
N ARG A 53 26.45 16.15 -16.39
CA ARG A 53 26.46 16.20 -14.92
C ARG A 53 25.23 16.91 -14.35
N GLN A 54 24.83 18.05 -14.92
CA GLN A 54 23.63 18.78 -14.47
C GLN A 54 22.35 17.96 -14.66
N LEU A 55 22.23 17.26 -15.79
CA LEU A 55 21.09 16.37 -16.06
C LEU A 55 21.01 15.25 -15.01
N PHE A 56 22.13 14.59 -14.69
CA PHE A 56 22.13 13.53 -13.68
C PHE A 56 21.87 14.04 -12.27
N ILE A 57 22.42 15.20 -11.89
CA ILE A 57 22.08 15.84 -10.61
C ILE A 57 20.57 16.10 -10.54
N PHE A 58 19.98 16.65 -11.59
CA PHE A 58 18.55 16.91 -11.63
C PHE A 58 17.71 15.63 -11.53
N LEU A 59 18.03 14.59 -12.30
CA LEU A 59 17.30 13.32 -12.30
C LEU A 59 17.40 12.60 -10.94
N ILE A 60 18.60 12.49 -10.37
CA ILE A 60 18.80 11.82 -9.08
C ILE A 60 18.16 12.62 -7.95
N SER A 61 18.28 13.95 -7.97
CA SER A 61 17.64 14.82 -6.96
C SER A 61 16.11 14.72 -7.01
N THR A 62 15.54 14.69 -8.22
CA THR A 62 14.09 14.55 -8.41
C THR A 62 13.62 13.18 -7.92
N LEU A 63 14.38 12.11 -8.19
CA LEU A 63 14.08 10.78 -7.67
C LEU A 63 14.05 10.76 -6.13
N LEU A 64 15.07 11.34 -5.49
CA LEU A 64 15.15 11.42 -4.02
C LEU A 64 13.97 12.21 -3.43
N LEU A 65 13.59 13.32 -4.07
CA LEU A 65 12.44 14.11 -3.65
C LEU A 65 11.13 13.33 -3.81
N MET A 66 10.91 12.69 -4.95
CA MET A 66 9.71 11.88 -5.20
C MET A 66 9.61 10.70 -4.22
N ARG A 67 10.74 10.07 -3.88
CA ARG A 67 10.83 9.06 -2.82
C ARG A 67 10.39 9.59 -1.46
N PHE A 68 10.90 10.77 -1.09
CA PHE A 68 10.53 11.40 0.17
C PHE A 68 9.02 11.71 0.23
N LEU A 69 8.46 12.26 -0.85
CA LEU A 69 7.03 12.54 -0.96
C LEU A 69 6.19 11.26 -0.92
N MET A 70 6.56 10.22 -1.66
CA MET A 70 5.85 8.93 -1.63
C MET A 70 5.97 8.24 -0.27
N CYS A 71 7.07 8.42 0.45
CA CYS A 71 7.22 7.95 1.82
C CYS A 71 6.20 8.64 2.75
N PHE A 72 6.01 9.95 2.60
CA PHE A 72 4.98 10.70 3.35
C PHE A 72 3.56 10.23 3.04
N VAL A 73 3.20 10.15 1.76
CA VAL A 73 1.87 9.67 1.32
C VAL A 73 1.66 8.23 1.78
N GLY A 74 2.69 7.41 1.70
CA GLY A 74 2.67 6.01 2.13
C GLY A 74 2.55 5.84 3.65
N LEU A 75 3.08 6.77 4.45
CA LEU A 75 2.89 6.80 5.89
C LEU A 75 1.43 7.12 6.21
N ALA A 76 0.91 8.20 5.64
CA ALA A 76 -0.48 8.62 5.84
C ALA A 76 -1.46 7.52 5.44
N SER A 77 -1.21 6.87 4.30
CA SER A 77 -2.06 5.79 3.83
C SER A 77 -1.98 4.53 4.70
N ASN A 78 -0.80 4.18 5.22
CA ASN A 78 -0.67 3.06 6.16
C ASN A 78 -1.43 3.35 7.48
N ILE A 79 -1.42 4.59 7.97
CA ILE A 79 -2.17 5.01 9.17
C ILE A 79 -3.68 4.87 8.93
N ILE A 80 -4.19 5.33 7.78
CA ILE A 80 -5.61 5.18 7.40
C ILE A 80 -6.00 3.70 7.34
N ALA A 81 -5.11 2.85 6.81
CA ALA A 81 -5.35 1.42 6.70
C ALA A 81 -5.45 0.68 8.05
N ILE A 82 -5.05 1.27 9.18
CA ILE A 82 -5.21 0.67 10.51
C ILE A 82 -6.69 0.42 10.82
N TYR A 83 -7.57 1.36 10.45
CA TYR A 83 -8.99 1.28 10.72
C TYR A 83 -9.65 0.04 10.09
N PRO A 84 -9.63 -0.15 8.75
CA PRO A 84 -10.21 -1.34 8.13
C PRO A 84 -9.53 -2.64 8.56
N LEU A 85 -8.22 -2.60 8.91
CA LEU A 85 -7.50 -3.76 9.44
C LEU A 85 -8.00 -4.18 10.83
N LEU A 86 -8.44 -3.24 11.67
CA LEU A 86 -8.95 -3.52 13.02
C LEU A 86 -10.44 -3.86 13.02
N THR A 87 -11.24 -3.14 12.24
CA THR A 87 -12.70 -3.27 12.26
C THR A 87 -13.23 -4.32 11.29
N ASN A 88 -12.40 -4.83 10.37
CA ASN A 88 -12.83 -5.68 9.24
C ASN A 88 -14.01 -5.05 8.46
N SER A 89 -14.07 -3.72 8.39
CA SER A 89 -15.12 -2.98 7.70
C SER A 89 -14.50 -1.92 6.77
N GLN A 90 -15.25 -1.48 5.75
CA GLN A 90 -14.83 -0.47 4.77
C GLN A 90 -13.53 -0.83 4.01
N PRO A 91 -13.52 -1.90 3.21
CA PRO A 91 -12.34 -2.33 2.45
C PRO A 91 -11.80 -1.27 1.49
N GLU A 92 -12.65 -0.33 1.05
CA GLU A 92 -12.27 0.80 0.19
C GLU A 92 -11.16 1.69 0.79
N LEU A 93 -11.01 1.73 2.13
CA LEU A 93 -9.95 2.48 2.80
C LEU A 93 -8.56 1.82 2.67
N LEU A 94 -8.47 0.57 2.20
CA LEU A 94 -7.21 -0.12 1.92
C LEU A 94 -6.64 0.22 0.52
N MET A 95 -7.50 0.62 -0.43
CA MET A 95 -7.13 0.96 -1.81
C MET A 95 -6.00 1.99 -1.91
N PRO A 96 -6.05 3.13 -1.17
CA PRO A 96 -4.97 4.12 -1.18
C PRO A 96 -3.61 3.51 -0.79
N SER A 97 -3.59 2.57 0.17
CA SER A 97 -2.35 1.95 0.66
C SER A 97 -1.76 1.03 -0.39
N ILE A 98 -2.60 0.27 -1.09
CA ILE A 98 -2.21 -0.60 -2.19
C ILE A 98 -1.62 0.25 -3.33
N ILE A 99 -2.30 1.31 -3.75
CA ILE A 99 -1.85 2.18 -4.86
C ILE A 99 -0.49 2.81 -4.55
N VAL A 100 -0.33 3.36 -3.35
CA VAL A 100 0.92 4.01 -2.96
C VAL A 100 2.05 2.99 -2.84
N GLN A 101 1.77 1.77 -2.36
CA GLN A 101 2.76 0.68 -2.36
C GLN A 101 3.19 0.29 -3.78
N ILE A 102 2.28 0.25 -4.76
CA ILE A 102 2.64 -0.01 -6.16
C ILE A 102 3.54 1.11 -6.71
N LEU A 103 3.17 2.37 -6.50
CA LEU A 103 3.94 3.51 -7.01
C LEU A 103 5.34 3.59 -6.39
N ASP A 104 5.45 3.49 -5.06
CA ASP A 104 6.73 3.62 -4.36
C ASP A 104 7.64 2.39 -4.56
N ASN A 105 7.06 1.18 -4.53
CA ASN A 105 7.87 -0.04 -4.53
C ASN A 105 8.05 -0.67 -5.91
N VAL A 106 7.23 -0.31 -6.90
CA VAL A 106 7.37 -0.83 -8.27
C VAL A 106 7.86 0.28 -9.19
N ALA A 107 7.08 1.35 -9.37
CA ALA A 107 7.41 2.39 -10.35
C ALA A 107 8.71 3.13 -10.00
N LEU A 108 8.86 3.61 -8.76
CA LEU A 108 10.09 4.30 -8.33
C LEU A 108 11.30 3.35 -8.25
N ASN A 109 11.11 2.07 -7.93
CA ASN A 109 12.21 1.09 -7.97
C ASN A 109 12.70 0.85 -9.41
N ILE A 110 11.80 0.75 -10.40
CA ILE A 110 12.20 0.63 -11.82
C ILE A 110 12.98 1.86 -12.26
N TYR A 111 12.48 3.05 -11.93
CA TYR A 111 13.18 4.30 -12.25
C TYR A 111 14.57 4.35 -11.62
N GLU A 112 14.70 3.92 -10.36
CA GLU A 112 15.97 3.84 -9.64
C GLU A 112 16.96 2.84 -10.29
N ILE A 113 16.49 1.70 -10.81
CA ILE A 113 17.32 0.74 -11.54
C ILE A 113 17.84 1.36 -12.84
N VAL A 114 16.95 1.97 -13.64
CA VAL A 114 17.32 2.59 -14.92
C VAL A 114 18.32 3.72 -14.70
N LEU A 115 18.05 4.59 -13.73
CA LEU A 115 18.93 5.71 -13.41
C LEU A 115 20.26 5.26 -12.79
N GLY A 116 20.24 4.22 -11.95
CA GLY A 116 21.45 3.61 -11.39
C GLY A 116 22.34 3.00 -12.47
N TYR A 117 21.76 2.30 -13.44
CA TYR A 117 22.48 1.76 -14.59
C TYR A 117 23.05 2.86 -15.49
N ALA A 118 22.25 3.89 -15.80
CA ALA A 118 22.71 5.04 -16.56
C ALA A 118 23.87 5.75 -15.83
N SER A 119 23.77 5.90 -14.51
CA SER A 119 24.82 6.54 -13.71
C SER A 119 26.13 5.76 -13.76
N LEU A 120 26.07 4.43 -13.68
CA LEU A 120 27.25 3.58 -13.83
C LEU A 120 27.85 3.71 -15.23
N LYS A 121 27.03 3.56 -16.27
CA LYS A 121 27.50 3.55 -17.66
C LYS A 121 28.12 4.89 -18.08
N TYR A 122 27.53 6.00 -17.64
CA TYR A 122 27.93 7.33 -18.09
C TYR A 122 28.85 8.06 -17.11
N LEU A 123 28.68 7.93 -15.79
CA LEU A 123 29.51 8.67 -14.83
C LEU A 123 30.71 7.88 -14.30
N HIS A 124 30.55 6.58 -14.03
CA HIS A 124 31.57 5.76 -13.35
C HIS A 124 31.65 4.33 -13.94
N PRO A 125 32.17 4.17 -15.17
CA PRO A 125 32.16 2.89 -15.89
C PRO A 125 32.97 1.77 -15.23
N GLU A 126 33.91 2.09 -14.32
CA GLU A 126 34.77 1.10 -13.66
C GLU A 126 34.13 0.43 -12.42
N SER A 127 32.94 0.88 -11.98
CA SER A 127 32.35 0.47 -10.69
C SER A 127 31.28 -0.63 -10.80
N PHE A 128 31.42 -1.58 -11.72
CA PHE A 128 30.40 -2.61 -11.98
C PHE A 128 30.04 -3.46 -10.75
N ALA A 129 31.01 -3.78 -9.89
CA ALA A 129 30.77 -4.52 -8.65
C ALA A 129 29.82 -3.79 -7.69
N VAL A 130 29.94 -2.45 -7.60
CA VAL A 130 29.07 -1.61 -6.75
C VAL A 130 27.64 -1.61 -7.30
N PHE A 131 27.48 -1.60 -8.62
CA PHE A 131 26.17 -1.72 -9.26
C PHE A 131 25.52 -3.08 -9.01
N LEU A 132 26.29 -4.17 -9.00
CA LEU A 132 25.75 -5.51 -8.74
C LEU A 132 25.23 -5.64 -7.31
N VAL A 133 25.97 -5.13 -6.32
CA VAL A 133 25.52 -5.04 -4.92
C VAL A 133 24.26 -4.17 -4.80
N PHE A 134 24.22 -3.05 -5.49
CA PHE A 134 23.06 -2.17 -5.53
C PHE A 134 21.83 -2.86 -6.15
N LEU A 135 22.02 -3.57 -7.27
CA LEU A 135 20.97 -4.31 -7.95
C LEU A 135 20.41 -5.43 -7.06
N THR A 136 21.27 -6.20 -6.41
CA THR A 136 20.83 -7.24 -5.45
C THR A 136 20.01 -6.62 -4.31
N LYS A 137 20.48 -5.51 -3.73
CA LYS A 137 19.75 -4.79 -2.68
C LYS A 137 18.36 -4.35 -3.15
N LEU A 138 18.24 -3.86 -4.38
CA LEU A 138 16.97 -3.44 -4.98
C LEU A 138 16.04 -4.62 -5.31
N ILE A 139 16.56 -5.75 -5.77
CA ILE A 139 15.77 -6.96 -6.03
C ILE A 139 15.16 -7.47 -4.73
N VAL A 140 15.97 -7.57 -3.67
CA VAL A 140 15.50 -8.01 -2.34
C VAL A 140 14.43 -7.05 -1.81
N LYS A 141 14.66 -5.74 -1.91
CA LYS A 141 13.67 -4.71 -1.52
C LYS A 141 12.36 -4.87 -2.31
N THR A 142 12.43 -4.98 -3.63
CA THR A 142 11.25 -5.14 -4.50
C THR A 142 10.48 -6.41 -4.17
N SER A 143 11.18 -7.53 -3.99
CA SER A 143 10.55 -8.81 -3.65
C SER A 143 9.78 -8.74 -2.33
N CYS A 144 10.40 -8.18 -1.28
CA CYS A 144 9.74 -7.99 0.01
C CYS A 144 8.48 -7.11 -0.11
N CYS A 145 8.57 -6.01 -0.85
CA CYS A 145 7.43 -5.11 -1.07
C CYS A 145 6.30 -5.75 -1.88
N VAL A 146 6.61 -6.55 -2.90
CA VAL A 146 5.61 -7.30 -3.68
C VAL A 146 4.92 -8.35 -2.81
N SER A 147 5.65 -9.05 -1.94
CA SER A 147 5.05 -9.98 -0.98
C SER A 147 4.10 -9.28 -0.01
N ALA A 148 4.48 -8.09 0.49
CA ALA A 148 3.60 -7.29 1.33
C ALA A 148 2.35 -6.84 0.56
N LEU A 149 2.50 -6.38 -0.69
CA LEU A 149 1.38 -5.97 -1.55
C LEU A 149 0.39 -7.12 -1.75
N ASN A 150 0.89 -8.32 -2.05
CA ASN A 150 0.05 -9.50 -2.28
C ASN A 150 -0.79 -9.83 -1.03
N LEU A 151 -0.21 -9.65 0.15
CA LEU A 151 -0.89 -9.86 1.43
C LEU A 151 -1.97 -8.79 1.70
N TYR A 152 -1.76 -7.54 1.29
CA TYR A 152 -2.79 -6.50 1.33
C TYR A 152 -3.92 -6.73 0.32
N ALA A 153 -3.58 -7.16 -0.91
CA ALA A 153 -4.55 -7.46 -1.95
C ALA A 153 -5.45 -8.64 -1.56
N GLU A 154 -4.87 -9.70 -0.99
CA GLU A 154 -5.63 -10.85 -0.49
C GLU A 154 -6.57 -10.46 0.66
N LYS A 155 -6.11 -9.60 1.58
CA LYS A 155 -6.99 -9.11 2.66
C LYS A 155 -8.11 -8.21 2.14
N HIS A 156 -7.85 -7.37 1.13
CA HIS A 156 -8.90 -6.59 0.48
C HIS A 156 -9.94 -7.52 -0.17
N HIS A 157 -9.52 -8.54 -0.91
CA HIS A 157 -10.42 -9.50 -1.53
C HIS A 157 -11.29 -10.24 -0.50
N GLN A 158 -10.68 -10.73 0.59
CA GLN A 158 -11.43 -11.35 1.69
C GLN A 158 -12.50 -10.43 2.28
N LEU A 159 -12.16 -9.17 2.56
CA LEU A 159 -13.10 -8.20 3.12
C LEU A 159 -14.22 -7.82 2.15
N THR A 160 -13.94 -7.75 0.85
CA THR A 160 -14.97 -7.51 -0.18
C THR A 160 -15.90 -8.71 -0.32
N THR A 161 -15.39 -9.94 -0.29
CA THR A 161 -16.21 -11.16 -0.38
C THR A 161 -17.06 -11.37 0.87
N GLU A 162 -16.52 -11.10 2.07
CA GLU A 162 -17.26 -11.17 3.35
C GLU A 162 -18.34 -10.09 3.43
N SER A 163 -18.08 -8.86 2.97
CA SER A 163 -19.11 -7.82 2.87
C SER A 163 -20.20 -8.20 1.88
N GLY A 164 -19.83 -8.68 0.68
CA GLY A 164 -20.81 -9.06 -0.34
C GLY A 164 -21.66 -10.27 0.02
N THR A 165 -21.17 -11.18 0.88
CA THR A 165 -21.98 -12.29 1.42
C THR A 165 -22.94 -11.81 2.50
N LEU A 166 -22.52 -10.92 3.39
CA LEU A 166 -23.41 -10.30 4.38
C LEU A 166 -24.48 -9.41 3.72
N ASP A 167 -24.13 -8.70 2.64
CA ASP A 167 -25.07 -7.90 1.85
C ASP A 167 -26.05 -8.80 1.08
N SER A 168 -25.64 -10.01 0.68
CA SER A 168 -26.53 -11.00 0.04
C SER A 168 -27.47 -11.66 1.06
N GLU A 169 -26.94 -12.07 2.22
CA GLU A 169 -27.74 -12.68 3.30
C GLU A 169 -28.75 -11.69 3.89
N SER A 170 -28.39 -10.41 4.06
CA SER A 170 -29.32 -9.38 4.55
C SER A 170 -30.38 -8.99 3.52
N ASN A 171 -30.05 -9.00 2.22
CA ASN A 171 -31.05 -8.80 1.17
C ASN A 171 -32.00 -10.00 1.05
N GLU A 172 -31.50 -11.23 1.22
CA GLU A 172 -32.33 -12.44 1.25
C GLU A 172 -33.24 -12.46 2.50
N GLU A 173 -32.74 -12.09 3.68
CA GLU A 173 -33.53 -12.01 4.91
C GLU A 173 -34.60 -10.90 4.82
N PHE A 174 -34.27 -9.76 4.19
CA PHE A 174 -35.23 -8.68 3.91
C PHE A 174 -36.30 -9.08 2.87
N GLU A 175 -35.94 -9.83 1.81
CA GLU A 175 -36.90 -10.38 0.85
C GLU A 175 -37.84 -11.42 1.47
N ILE A 176 -37.31 -12.28 2.36
CA ILE A 176 -38.11 -13.29 3.08
C ILE A 176 -39.10 -12.61 4.05
N ASP A 177 -38.68 -11.59 4.80
CA ASP A 177 -39.58 -10.82 5.68
C ASP A 177 -40.65 -10.05 4.90
N GLN A 178 -40.32 -9.51 3.71
CA GLN A 178 -41.30 -8.87 2.84
C GLN A 178 -42.32 -9.87 2.25
N GLN A 179 -41.87 -11.05 1.85
CA GLN A 179 -42.77 -12.11 1.36
C GLN A 179 -43.69 -12.64 2.46
N HIS A 180 -43.18 -12.81 3.69
CA HIS A 180 -43.96 -13.26 4.84
C HIS A 180 -45.00 -12.21 5.27
N PHE A 181 -44.71 -10.92 5.11
CA PHE A 181 -45.68 -9.83 5.31
C PHE A 181 -46.76 -9.78 4.22
N MET A 182 -46.43 -10.11 2.97
CA MET A 182 -47.42 -10.16 1.87
C MET A 182 -48.29 -11.42 1.87
N THR A 183 -47.82 -12.54 2.43
CA THR A 183 -48.56 -13.83 2.42
C THR A 183 -49.43 -14.08 3.64
N ASN A 184 -49.38 -13.24 4.68
CA ASN A 184 -50.23 -13.37 5.87
C ASN A 184 -50.92 -12.06 6.28
N PRO A 185 -51.92 -11.59 5.50
CA PRO A 185 -52.84 -10.57 6.00
C PRO A 185 -53.86 -11.26 6.92
N ILE A 186 -53.63 -11.19 8.23
CA ILE A 186 -54.66 -11.22 9.28
C ILE A 186 -55.72 -12.32 9.07
N ALA A 187 -55.39 -13.54 9.49
CA ALA A 187 -56.39 -14.48 9.96
C ALA A 187 -56.63 -14.22 11.46
N GLU A 188 -57.27 -13.11 11.82
CA GLU A 188 -57.88 -13.00 13.15
C GLU A 188 -59.01 -11.94 13.16
N SER A 189 -60.20 -12.45 13.51
CA SER A 189 -61.38 -11.74 14.00
C SER A 189 -62.50 -11.44 12.99
N GLU A 190 -63.22 -12.50 12.59
CA GLU A 190 -64.68 -12.45 12.56
C GLU A 190 -65.26 -13.48 13.55
N THR A 191 -66.34 -13.06 14.20
CA THR A 191 -67.30 -13.80 15.04
C THR A 191 -66.91 -14.10 16.51
N ASN A 192 -67.52 -13.36 17.45
CA ASN A 192 -68.72 -13.87 18.11
C ASN A 192 -69.59 -12.78 18.78
N LEU A 193 -70.88 -13.07 18.73
CA LEU A 193 -72.08 -12.32 19.05
C LEU A 193 -72.37 -12.35 20.58
N SER A 194 -73.06 -11.32 21.09
CA SER A 194 -74.00 -11.36 22.23
C SER A 194 -73.48 -11.67 23.66
N GLU A 195 -73.60 -10.68 24.57
CA GLU A 195 -74.31 -10.73 25.87
C GLU A 195 -73.91 -9.53 26.75
N HIS A 196 -74.74 -8.48 26.78
CA HIS A 196 -75.47 -7.97 27.97
C HIS A 196 -76.16 -6.63 27.70
#